data_AF-A0A1J4JF11-F1
#
_entry.id   AF-A0A1J4JF11-F1
#
_cell.length_a   1.000
_cell.length_b   1.000
_cell.length_c   1.000
_cell.angle_alpha   90.00
_cell.angle_beta   90.00
_cell.angle_gamma   90.00
#
_symmetry.space_group_name_H-M   'P 1'
#
loop_
_entity.id
_entity.type
_entity.pdbx_description
1 polymer ?
#
loop_
_entity_poly.entity_id
_entity_poly.type
_entity_poly.pdbx_seq_one_letter_code
_entity_poly.pdbx_strand_id
1 'polypeptide(L)'
;MSKESLRASSLPEKVLRRVYDLINEVRKEYELHMLTFSKELSFLAGEHACQMSTNKVPYGHDGFYERESQAPLATAFSENIAVVVNSEDPGQDIVVTWLKKSKPFSRILAGFTHTGIGVAESKDGLFYCCQILATYKVRLSYKDQFLLMSRYVNRVRSINNLTPLSISLSGAAIITYKCKVEPSFLSHLTNSICNSFFYKCSSAEFISETISNSSSLIQAFIEKIQGNEDYLNLIKKEKFSEFIFAKHQVSENEIICIAIFGTPLHSSKIIPKIHFNYPSAYLCLQIVNDYRIVHSLVPFELSHQWCKAADKHSEKMMSSKGEIEIRSISKKLLQKLPEDNVHCAACVIPNSVDPLKELLLMWISNPKTKARLLSEAKHFGFAMSILNDKFCYVTRIIGTKKTKVFQGSKAIRSDPNYIQYMTLTSEEAESPDNATVDAQLSFRLTG
;
A
#
# COMPACT_ATOMS: atom_id res chain seq x y z
N MET A 1 51.70 -2.75 -1.63
CA MET A 1 50.25 -2.88 -1.84
C MET A 1 50.02 -3.30 -3.28
N SER A 2 49.70 -4.57 -3.54
CA SER A 2 49.62 -5.14 -4.90
C SER A 2 48.26 -4.86 -5.56
N LYS A 3 48.27 -4.77 -6.89
CA LYS A 3 47.12 -4.56 -7.79
C LYS A 3 45.99 -5.63 -7.66
N GLU A 4 46.16 -6.65 -6.83
CA GLU A 4 45.16 -7.71 -6.58
C GLU A 4 44.06 -7.29 -5.60
N SER A 5 44.30 -6.30 -4.72
CA SER A 5 43.25 -5.85 -3.78
C SER A 5 42.17 -4.96 -4.43
N LEU A 6 42.31 -4.65 -5.72
CA LEU A 6 41.40 -3.79 -6.50
C LEU A 6 40.48 -4.59 -7.46
N ARG A 7 40.58 -5.93 -7.49
CA ARG A 7 39.82 -6.80 -8.42
C ARG A 7 38.62 -7.55 -7.82
N ALA A 8 38.41 -7.51 -6.51
CA ALA A 8 37.32 -8.22 -5.85
C ALA A 8 36.09 -7.32 -5.63
N SER A 9 35.38 -6.93 -6.70
CA SER A 9 33.92 -6.90 -6.57
C SER A 9 33.46 -8.34 -6.70
N SER A 10 32.81 -8.86 -5.67
CA SER A 10 32.35 -10.25 -5.63
C SER A 10 31.46 -10.54 -6.85
N LEU A 11 31.48 -11.78 -7.37
CA LEU A 11 30.64 -12.17 -8.51
C LEU A 11 29.16 -11.76 -8.30
N PRO A 12 28.53 -11.96 -7.12
CA PRO A 12 27.18 -11.48 -6.84
C PRO A 12 26.97 -9.96 -7.00
N GLU A 13 27.94 -9.12 -6.64
CA GLU A 13 27.85 -7.66 -6.80
C GLU A 13 27.81 -7.25 -8.29
N LYS A 14 28.57 -7.95 -9.14
CA LYS A 14 28.53 -7.74 -10.59
C LYS A 14 27.18 -8.16 -11.17
N VAL A 15 26.65 -9.32 -10.75
CA VAL A 15 25.33 -9.80 -11.18
C VAL A 15 24.24 -8.82 -10.77
N LEU A 16 24.23 -8.38 -9.52
CA LEU A 16 23.28 -7.41 -9.00
C LEU A 16 23.27 -6.13 -9.83
N ARG A 17 24.45 -5.56 -10.11
CA ARG A 17 24.57 -4.35 -10.92
C ARG A 17 24.04 -4.56 -12.33
N ARG A 18 24.39 -5.69 -12.94
CA ARG A 18 23.88 -6.09 -14.27
C ARG A 18 22.36 -6.17 -14.29
N VAL A 19 21.74 -6.76 -13.26
CA VAL A 19 20.28 -6.80 -13.11
C VAL A 19 19.70 -5.39 -13.00
N TYR A 20 20.27 -4.53 -12.15
CA TYR A 20 19.82 -3.15 -11.95
C TYR A 20 19.83 -2.32 -13.24
N ASP A 21 20.89 -2.44 -14.03
CA ASP A 21 21.03 -1.70 -15.28
C ASP A 21 19.96 -2.18 -16.29
N LEU A 22 19.85 -3.50 -16.48
CA LEU A 22 18.91 -4.12 -17.42
C LEU A 22 17.43 -3.84 -17.09
N ILE A 23 17.01 -3.87 -15.81
CA ILE A 23 15.63 -3.53 -15.46
C ILE A 23 15.30 -2.06 -15.77
N ASN A 24 16.28 -1.16 -15.64
CA ASN A 24 16.10 0.26 -15.91
C ASN A 24 16.13 0.55 -17.41
N GLU A 25 16.90 -0.20 -18.19
CA GLU A 25 16.79 -0.21 -19.66
C GLU A 25 15.39 -0.62 -20.11
N VAL A 26 14.86 -1.73 -19.56
CA VAL A 26 13.47 -2.15 -19.83
C VAL A 26 12.49 -1.04 -19.48
N ARG A 27 12.61 -0.42 -18.30
CA ARG A 27 11.69 0.66 -17.89
C ARG A 27 11.76 1.85 -18.83
N LYS A 28 12.95 2.22 -19.31
CA LYS A 28 13.15 3.29 -20.28
C LYS A 28 12.44 3.00 -21.60
N GLU A 29 12.46 1.76 -22.09
CA GLU A 29 11.73 1.37 -23.30
C GLU A 29 10.20 1.52 -23.16
N TYR A 30 9.68 1.47 -21.94
CA TYR A 30 8.26 1.67 -21.64
C TYR A 30 7.94 3.10 -21.17
N GLU A 31 8.86 4.06 -21.40
CA GLU A 31 8.71 5.47 -21.01
C GLU A 31 8.45 5.66 -19.51
N LEU A 32 9.01 4.77 -18.69
CA LEU A 32 8.94 4.85 -17.23
C LEU A 32 10.21 5.45 -16.66
N HIS A 33 10.06 6.21 -15.58
CA HIS A 33 11.21 6.68 -14.80
C HIS A 33 12.04 5.50 -14.28
N MET A 34 13.36 5.67 -14.26
CA MET A 34 14.27 4.70 -13.66
C MET A 34 13.97 4.52 -12.16
N LEU A 35 14.19 3.31 -11.66
CA LEU A 35 14.14 3.01 -10.23
C LEU A 35 15.43 3.50 -9.58
N THR A 36 15.31 4.23 -8.49
CA THR A 36 16.44 4.61 -7.64
C THR A 36 16.92 3.39 -6.83
N PHE A 37 18.22 3.10 -6.86
CA PHE A 37 18.79 2.05 -6.03
C PHE A 37 18.72 2.40 -4.54
N SER A 38 18.25 1.48 -3.70
CA SER A 38 18.29 1.59 -2.23
C SER A 38 19.16 0.49 -1.64
N LYS A 39 20.14 0.89 -0.84
CA LYS A 39 21.05 -0.02 -0.13
C LYS A 39 20.32 -0.82 0.93
N GLU A 40 19.40 -0.19 1.63
CA GLU A 40 18.59 -0.78 2.69
C GLU A 40 17.70 -1.89 2.12
N LEU A 41 17.01 -1.61 1.00
CA LEU A 41 16.24 -2.65 0.31
C LEU A 41 17.13 -3.75 -0.27
N SER A 42 18.32 -3.40 -0.77
CA SER A 42 19.27 -4.37 -1.33
C SER A 42 19.82 -5.31 -0.27
N PHE A 43 20.05 -4.82 0.96
CA PHE A 43 20.41 -5.66 2.11
C PHE A 43 19.32 -6.69 2.41
N LEU A 44 18.05 -6.26 2.54
CA LEU A 44 16.91 -7.16 2.76
C LEU A 44 16.76 -8.21 1.65
N ALA A 45 16.95 -7.79 0.39
CA ALA A 45 16.90 -8.68 -0.75
C ALA A 45 18.07 -9.68 -0.74
N GLY A 46 19.26 -9.24 -0.33
CA GLY A 46 20.47 -10.06 -0.22
C GLY A 46 20.36 -11.13 0.85
N GLU A 47 19.84 -10.78 2.03
CA GLU A 47 19.55 -11.74 3.09
C GLU A 47 18.60 -12.84 2.60
N HIS A 48 17.51 -12.47 1.93
CA HIS A 48 16.57 -13.46 1.39
C HIS A 48 17.18 -14.35 0.31
N ALA A 49 17.97 -13.76 -0.61
CA ALA A 49 18.69 -14.51 -1.62
C ALA A 49 19.65 -15.54 -1.00
N CYS A 50 20.37 -15.15 0.07
CA CYS A 50 21.28 -16.02 0.81
C CYS A 50 20.53 -17.14 1.57
N GLN A 51 19.40 -16.82 2.20
CA GLN A 51 18.56 -17.82 2.88
C GLN A 51 18.02 -18.84 1.88
N MET A 52 17.59 -18.42 0.69
CA MET A 52 17.18 -19.33 -0.39
C MET A 52 18.35 -20.17 -0.90
N SER A 53 19.52 -19.56 -1.15
CA SER A 53 20.69 -20.28 -1.69
C SER A 53 21.29 -21.31 -0.73
N THR A 54 21.03 -21.13 0.57
CA THR A 54 21.47 -22.04 1.65
C THR A 54 20.35 -22.97 2.14
N ASN A 55 19.20 -22.99 1.48
CA ASN A 55 18.02 -23.79 1.85
C ASN A 55 17.51 -23.55 3.29
N LYS A 56 17.78 -22.38 3.87
CA LYS A 56 17.20 -21.97 5.17
C LYS A 56 15.72 -21.63 5.04
N VAL A 57 15.30 -21.15 3.87
CA VAL A 57 13.90 -20.95 3.49
C VAL A 57 13.65 -21.59 2.11
N PRO A 58 12.42 -22.02 1.81
CA PRO A 58 12.07 -22.51 0.49
C PRO A 58 12.25 -21.42 -0.59
N TYR A 59 12.54 -21.82 -1.82
CA TYR A 59 12.49 -20.91 -2.97
C TYR A 59 11.08 -20.29 -3.09
N GLY A 60 11.01 -18.96 -3.04
CA GLY A 60 9.77 -18.22 -3.19
C GLY A 60 9.70 -16.96 -2.33
N HIS A 61 8.47 -16.59 -1.97
CA HIS A 61 8.13 -15.36 -1.27
C HIS A 61 7.99 -15.54 0.26
N ASP A 62 8.59 -16.60 0.83
CA ASP A 62 8.52 -16.83 2.27
C ASP A 62 9.17 -15.67 3.03
N GLY A 63 8.57 -15.23 4.13
CA GLY A 63 9.05 -14.06 4.89
C GLY A 63 8.75 -12.68 4.24
N PHE A 64 7.90 -12.60 3.21
CA PHE A 64 7.64 -11.34 2.48
C PHE A 64 7.20 -10.19 3.39
N TYR A 65 6.30 -10.46 4.33
CA TYR A 65 5.71 -9.42 5.18
C TYR A 65 6.68 -8.94 6.24
N GLU A 66 7.55 -9.81 6.71
CA GLU A 66 8.66 -9.49 7.60
C GLU A 66 9.65 -8.56 6.88
N ARG A 67 9.94 -8.80 5.60
CA ARG A 67 10.76 -7.88 4.78
C ARG A 67 10.06 -6.54 4.53
N GLU A 68 8.79 -6.55 4.13
CA GLU A 68 7.99 -5.32 3.99
C GLU A 68 7.99 -4.51 5.29
N SER A 69 8.00 -5.21 6.44
CA SER A 69 8.00 -4.59 7.76
C SER A 69 9.26 -3.76 8.05
N GLN A 70 10.37 -4.09 7.39
CA GLN A 70 11.65 -3.40 7.54
C GLN A 70 11.76 -2.17 6.63
N ALA A 71 10.72 -1.87 5.83
CA ALA A 71 10.59 -0.66 5.03
C ALA A 71 9.40 0.21 5.50
N PRO A 72 9.42 0.76 6.74
CA PRO A 72 8.25 1.40 7.36
C PRO A 72 7.72 2.64 6.63
N LEU A 73 8.57 3.34 5.86
CA LEU A 73 8.19 4.54 5.10
C LEU A 73 7.74 4.23 3.67
N ALA A 74 7.78 2.95 3.25
CA ALA A 74 7.34 2.55 1.92
C ALA A 74 5.80 2.61 1.85
N THR A 75 5.28 3.42 0.94
CA THR A 75 3.82 3.52 0.69
C THR A 75 3.31 2.34 -0.15
N ALA A 76 4.20 1.68 -0.89
CA ALA A 76 3.96 0.43 -1.60
C ALA A 76 5.24 -0.41 -1.58
N PHE A 77 5.10 -1.74 -1.54
CA PHE A 77 6.21 -2.70 -1.49
C PHE A 77 5.86 -3.96 -2.30
N SER A 78 6.84 -4.54 -2.99
CA SER A 78 6.70 -5.82 -3.66
C SER A 78 8.05 -6.45 -3.93
N GLU A 79 8.07 -7.71 -4.38
CA GLU A 79 9.32 -8.38 -4.74
C GLU A 79 9.19 -9.31 -5.96
N ASN A 80 10.32 -9.52 -6.63
CA ASN A 80 10.53 -10.52 -7.66
C ASN A 80 11.60 -11.49 -7.22
N ILE A 81 11.39 -12.78 -7.48
CA ILE A 81 12.33 -13.85 -7.16
C ILE A 81 12.71 -14.59 -8.44
N ALA A 82 13.98 -14.94 -8.60
CA ALA A 82 14.49 -15.77 -9.69
C ALA A 82 15.55 -16.75 -9.17
N VAL A 83 15.66 -17.88 -9.86
CA VAL A 83 16.81 -18.77 -9.76
C VAL A 83 17.24 -19.10 -11.19
N VAL A 84 18.54 -19.02 -11.46
CA VAL A 84 19.14 -19.39 -12.75
C VAL A 84 20.27 -20.40 -12.53
N VAL A 85 20.43 -21.29 -13.52
CA VAL A 85 21.32 -22.45 -13.46
C VAL A 85 22.36 -22.31 -14.57
N ASN A 86 23.65 -22.56 -14.29
CA ASN A 86 24.71 -22.68 -15.31
C ASN A 86 24.75 -21.51 -16.32
N SER A 87 24.69 -20.27 -15.83
CA SER A 87 24.61 -19.08 -16.68
C SER A 87 25.95 -18.36 -16.79
N GLU A 88 26.35 -17.98 -18.00
CA GLU A 88 27.53 -17.13 -18.25
C GLU A 88 27.26 -15.64 -17.95
N ASP A 89 26.05 -15.16 -18.21
CA ASP A 89 25.56 -13.83 -17.78
C ASP A 89 24.30 -14.01 -16.90
N PRO A 90 24.47 -14.40 -15.62
CA PRO A 90 23.35 -14.63 -14.72
C PRO A 90 22.47 -13.39 -14.56
N GLY A 91 23.02 -12.18 -14.72
CA GLY A 91 22.23 -10.94 -14.63
C GLY A 91 21.23 -10.81 -15.78
N GLN A 92 21.68 -11.10 -17.01
CA GLN A 92 20.82 -11.15 -18.18
C GLN A 92 19.73 -12.24 -18.04
N ASP A 93 20.12 -13.45 -17.64
CA ASP A 93 19.20 -14.59 -17.54
C ASP A 93 18.13 -14.39 -16.46
N ILE A 94 18.47 -13.74 -15.34
CA ILE A 94 17.52 -13.32 -14.31
C ILE A 94 16.47 -12.38 -14.91
N VAL A 95 16.91 -11.33 -15.61
CA VAL A 95 15.98 -10.34 -16.19
C VAL A 95 15.11 -10.98 -17.26
N VAL A 96 15.69 -11.78 -18.17
CA VAL A 96 14.94 -12.53 -19.18
C VAL A 96 13.89 -13.44 -18.53
N THR A 97 14.22 -14.11 -17.42
CA THR A 97 13.28 -14.93 -16.65
C THR A 97 12.11 -14.12 -16.11
N TRP A 98 12.35 -12.90 -15.63
CA TRP A 98 11.29 -12.01 -15.17
C TRP A 98 10.43 -11.46 -16.31
N LEU A 99 11.03 -11.07 -17.45
CA LEU A 99 10.30 -10.53 -18.60
C LEU A 99 9.38 -11.58 -19.25
N LYS A 100 9.79 -12.86 -19.27
CA LYS A 100 8.98 -13.96 -19.79
C LYS A 100 7.73 -14.25 -18.95
N LYS A 101 7.74 -13.88 -17.66
CA LYS A 101 6.63 -14.13 -16.73
C LYS A 101 5.81 -12.85 -16.55
N SER A 102 4.48 -12.95 -16.72
CA SER A 102 3.60 -11.77 -16.64
C SER A 102 3.68 -11.04 -15.29
N LYS A 103 3.91 -11.76 -14.19
CA LYS A 103 3.88 -11.20 -12.84
C LYS A 103 5.13 -10.36 -12.53
N PRO A 104 6.36 -10.92 -12.59
CA PRO A 104 7.55 -10.11 -12.36
C PRO A 104 7.66 -8.93 -13.33
N PHE A 105 7.33 -9.16 -14.59
CA PHE A 105 7.33 -8.11 -15.60
C PHE A 105 6.35 -6.99 -15.25
N SER A 106 5.13 -7.30 -14.77
CA SER A 106 4.18 -6.27 -14.35
C SER A 106 4.67 -5.44 -13.17
N ARG A 107 5.47 -6.01 -12.26
CA ARG A 107 6.08 -5.29 -11.14
C ARG A 107 7.21 -4.37 -11.61
N ILE A 108 8.03 -4.83 -12.56
CA ILE A 108 9.08 -4.00 -13.21
C ILE A 108 8.45 -2.76 -13.88
N LEU A 109 7.27 -2.90 -14.48
CA LEU A 109 6.56 -1.80 -15.12
C LEU A 109 5.64 -1.00 -14.17
N ALA A 110 5.54 -1.39 -12.90
CA ALA A 110 4.70 -0.70 -11.94
C ALA A 110 5.32 0.65 -11.51
N GLY A 111 4.49 1.51 -10.91
CA GLY A 111 4.86 2.85 -10.46
C GLY A 111 5.75 2.90 -9.19
N PHE A 112 6.62 1.91 -8.99
CA PHE A 112 7.64 1.95 -7.95
C PHE A 112 8.69 3.00 -8.27
N THR A 113 9.27 3.58 -7.22
CA THR A 113 10.29 4.63 -7.31
C THR A 113 11.68 4.12 -6.95
N HIS A 114 11.76 3.09 -6.11
CA HIS A 114 13.02 2.54 -5.62
C HIS A 114 13.09 1.03 -5.80
N THR A 115 14.30 0.50 -5.85
CA THR A 115 14.55 -0.94 -5.87
C THR A 115 15.80 -1.31 -5.09
N GLY A 116 15.75 -2.46 -4.42
CA GLY A 116 16.91 -3.14 -3.89
C GLY A 116 17.03 -4.50 -4.58
N ILE A 117 18.25 -4.92 -4.92
CA ILE A 117 18.49 -6.23 -5.54
C ILE A 117 19.47 -6.97 -4.66
N GLY A 118 19.24 -8.27 -4.47
CA GLY A 118 20.12 -9.19 -3.77
C GLY A 118 20.37 -10.42 -4.61
N VAL A 119 21.61 -10.87 -4.64
CA VAL A 119 22.03 -12.07 -5.38
C VAL A 119 22.89 -12.93 -4.47
N ALA A 120 22.66 -14.24 -4.48
CA ALA A 120 23.48 -15.21 -3.79
C ALA A 120 23.71 -16.44 -4.68
N GLU A 121 24.94 -16.92 -4.73
CA GLU A 121 25.29 -18.17 -5.40
C GLU A 121 25.25 -19.32 -4.38
N SER A 122 24.62 -20.42 -4.76
CA SER A 122 24.66 -21.66 -3.97
C SER A 122 25.93 -22.46 -4.24
N LYS A 123 26.23 -23.45 -3.40
CA LYS A 123 27.40 -24.33 -3.60
C LYS A 123 27.37 -25.09 -4.92
N ASP A 124 26.18 -25.31 -5.48
CA ASP A 124 25.98 -26.03 -6.75
C ASP A 124 25.99 -25.09 -7.98
N GLY A 125 26.40 -23.83 -7.81
CA GLY A 125 26.50 -22.85 -8.91
C GLY A 125 25.17 -22.21 -9.34
N LEU A 126 24.09 -22.42 -8.59
CA LEU A 126 22.80 -21.75 -8.84
C LEU A 126 22.84 -20.31 -8.31
N PHE A 127 22.38 -19.36 -9.11
CA PHE A 127 22.21 -17.97 -8.70
C PHE A 127 20.76 -17.71 -8.28
N TYR A 128 20.57 -17.40 -7.01
CA TYR A 128 19.32 -16.94 -6.45
C TYR A 128 19.30 -15.41 -6.44
N CYS A 129 18.19 -14.83 -6.90
CA CYS A 129 18.02 -13.39 -6.91
C CYS A 129 16.67 -12.99 -6.31
N CYS A 130 16.73 -11.98 -5.46
CA CYS A 130 15.58 -11.24 -4.98
C CYS A 130 15.70 -9.79 -5.46
N GLN A 131 14.64 -9.23 -6.01
CA GLN A 131 14.50 -7.80 -6.25
C GLN A 131 13.33 -7.31 -5.42
N ILE A 132 13.58 -6.37 -4.52
CA ILE A 132 12.56 -5.61 -3.80
C ILE A 132 12.28 -4.32 -4.58
N LEU A 133 11.00 -3.94 -4.65
CA LEU A 133 10.49 -2.73 -5.28
C LEU A 133 9.68 -1.97 -4.23
N ALA A 134 9.94 -0.67 -4.08
CA ALA A 134 9.23 0.16 -3.12
C ALA A 134 8.88 1.55 -3.69
N THR A 135 7.84 2.16 -3.12
CA THR A 135 7.50 3.56 -3.39
C THR A 135 7.75 4.40 -2.15
N TYR A 136 8.87 5.13 -2.17
CA TYR A 136 9.11 6.27 -1.27
C TYR A 136 8.73 7.56 -2.00
N LYS A 137 8.14 8.50 -1.25
CA LYS A 137 7.77 9.82 -1.73
C LYS A 137 8.64 10.86 -1.03
N VAL A 138 9.13 11.83 -1.81
CA VAL A 138 9.91 12.97 -1.27
C VAL A 138 9.06 13.79 -0.30
N ARG A 139 7.79 14.02 -0.65
CA ARG A 139 6.81 14.71 0.19
C ARG A 139 5.61 13.80 0.43
N LEU A 140 5.30 13.56 1.70
CA LEU A 140 4.13 12.79 2.11
C LEU A 140 2.94 13.72 2.29
N SER A 141 1.87 13.50 1.53
CA SER A 141 0.57 14.14 1.80
C SER A 141 -0.07 13.56 3.07
N TYR A 142 -1.01 14.25 3.70
CA TYR A 142 -1.68 13.76 4.91
C TYR A 142 -2.25 12.34 4.78
N LYS A 143 -2.85 11.99 3.64
CA LYS A 143 -3.31 10.62 3.38
C LYS A 143 -2.18 9.58 3.36
N ASP A 144 -0.99 9.96 2.87
CA ASP A 144 0.19 9.08 2.91
C ASP A 144 0.66 8.91 4.35
N GLN A 145 0.71 10.01 5.10
CA GLN A 145 1.09 10.02 6.51
C GLN A 145 0.13 9.16 7.35
N PHE A 146 -1.19 9.30 7.13
CA PHE A 146 -2.21 8.51 7.81
C PHE A 146 -2.08 7.02 7.46
N LEU A 147 -1.89 6.69 6.18
CA LEU A 147 -1.67 5.31 5.76
C LEU A 147 -0.43 4.69 6.44
N LEU A 148 0.70 5.39 6.43
CA LEU A 148 1.94 4.93 7.05
C LEU A 148 1.78 4.76 8.56
N MET A 149 1.15 5.73 9.22
CA MET A 149 0.93 5.67 10.67
C MET A 149 0.02 4.50 11.06
N SER A 150 -1.06 4.28 10.31
CA SER A 150 -1.94 3.12 10.53
C SER A 150 -1.22 1.80 10.33
N ARG A 151 -0.36 1.69 9.31
CA ARG A 151 0.43 0.48 9.04
C ARG A 151 1.45 0.22 10.14
N TYR A 152 2.11 1.25 10.65
CA TYR A 152 3.02 1.11 11.79
C TYR A 152 2.27 0.60 13.03
N VAL A 153 1.14 1.23 13.39
CA VAL A 153 0.32 0.80 14.53
C VAL A 153 -0.12 -0.66 14.39
N ASN A 154 -0.64 -1.01 13.22
CA ASN A 154 -1.12 -2.36 12.95
C ASN A 154 0.00 -3.40 12.88
N ARG A 155 1.22 -2.99 12.51
CA ARG A 155 2.41 -3.85 12.58
C ARG A 155 2.80 -4.14 14.01
N VAL A 156 2.88 -3.13 14.88
CA VAL A 156 3.15 -3.32 16.31
C VAL A 156 2.12 -4.29 16.89
N ARG A 157 0.84 -4.10 16.57
CA ARG A 157 -0.23 -5.02 17.00
C ARG A 157 -0.06 -6.43 16.45
N SER A 158 0.21 -6.59 15.16
CA SER A 158 0.36 -7.90 14.51
C SER A 158 1.53 -8.71 15.08
N ILE A 159 2.67 -8.09 15.35
CA ILE A 159 3.83 -8.74 15.99
C ILE A 159 3.49 -9.24 17.41
N ASN A 160 2.53 -8.58 18.07
CA ASN A 160 2.04 -8.96 19.39
C ASN A 160 0.77 -9.84 19.32
N ASN A 161 0.46 -10.44 18.16
CA ASN A 161 -0.73 -11.28 17.94
C ASN A 161 -2.07 -10.58 18.22
N LEU A 162 -2.14 -9.27 18.04
CA LEU A 162 -3.34 -8.47 18.23
C LEU A 162 -4.03 -8.17 16.90
N THR A 163 -5.36 -8.10 16.94
CA THR A 163 -6.19 -7.74 15.78
C THR A 163 -5.81 -6.34 15.25
N PRO A 164 -5.47 -6.21 13.96
CA PRO A 164 -5.20 -4.91 13.35
C PRO A 164 -6.44 -4.00 13.37
N LEU A 165 -6.23 -2.72 13.70
CA LEU A 165 -7.27 -1.70 13.81
C LEU A 165 -7.77 -1.27 12.43
N SER A 166 -9.06 -0.95 12.36
CA SER A 166 -9.63 -0.17 11.24
C SER A 166 -9.20 1.28 11.35
N ILE A 167 -9.09 1.95 10.21
CA ILE A 167 -8.90 3.41 10.15
C ILE A 167 -10.24 4.11 10.41
N SER A 168 -10.25 5.29 11.05
CA SER A 168 -11.44 6.14 11.16
C SER A 168 -11.27 7.42 10.34
N LEU A 169 -11.82 7.43 9.12
CA LEU A 169 -11.79 8.59 8.23
C LEU A 169 -12.65 9.74 8.77
N SER A 170 -13.83 9.43 9.32
CA SER A 170 -14.72 10.41 9.95
C SER A 170 -14.03 11.10 11.12
N GLY A 171 -13.43 10.30 12.02
CA GLY A 171 -12.81 10.81 13.22
C GLY A 171 -11.63 11.72 12.90
N ALA A 172 -10.78 11.28 11.96
CA ALA A 172 -9.68 12.09 11.41
C ALA A 172 -10.15 13.44 10.86
N ALA A 173 -11.24 13.44 10.10
CA ALA A 173 -11.75 14.69 9.56
C ALA A 173 -12.38 15.61 10.60
N ILE A 174 -13.10 15.06 11.60
CA ILE A 174 -13.69 15.84 12.68
C ILE A 174 -12.58 16.56 13.46
N ILE A 175 -11.52 15.85 13.86
CA ILE A 175 -10.42 16.48 14.59
C ILE A 175 -9.70 17.52 13.72
N THR A 176 -9.41 17.22 12.45
CA THR A 176 -8.77 18.21 11.56
C THR A 176 -9.64 19.46 11.39
N TYR A 177 -10.96 19.31 11.26
CA TYR A 177 -11.87 20.44 11.18
C TYR A 177 -11.86 21.26 12.48
N LYS A 178 -11.94 20.61 13.65
CA LYS A 178 -11.87 21.30 14.95
C LYS A 178 -10.57 22.09 15.10
N CYS A 179 -9.42 21.50 14.77
CA CYS A 179 -8.13 22.21 14.81
C CYS A 179 -8.06 23.38 13.83
N LYS A 180 -8.77 23.33 12.69
CA LYS A 180 -8.84 24.46 11.75
C LYS A 180 -9.70 25.61 12.29
N VAL A 181 -10.81 25.30 12.96
CA VAL A 181 -11.73 26.29 13.51
C VAL A 181 -11.20 26.89 14.82
N GLU A 182 -10.54 26.08 15.63
CA GLU A 182 -9.99 26.45 16.94
C GLU A 182 -8.56 25.91 17.05
N PRO A 183 -7.52 26.69 16.70
CA PRO A 183 -6.12 26.22 16.73
C PRO A 183 -5.65 25.79 18.13
N SER A 184 -6.20 26.40 19.19
CA SER A 184 -5.93 26.02 20.59
C SER A 184 -6.59 24.71 21.01
N PHE A 185 -7.47 24.12 20.19
CA PHE A 185 -8.28 22.95 20.55
C PHE A 185 -7.46 21.79 21.14
N LEU A 186 -6.24 21.59 20.64
CA LEU A 186 -5.38 20.48 21.07
C LEU A 186 -4.87 20.61 22.51
N SER A 187 -4.77 21.82 23.07
CA SER A 187 -4.35 22.01 24.47
C SER A 187 -5.41 21.50 25.46
N HIS A 188 -6.65 21.36 25.01
CA HIS A 188 -7.77 20.90 25.81
C HIS A 188 -8.13 19.43 25.53
N LEU A 189 -7.34 18.71 24.72
CA LEU A 189 -7.65 17.35 24.33
C LEU A 189 -7.64 16.41 25.54
N THR A 190 -8.73 15.67 25.72
CA THR A 190 -8.88 14.66 26.78
C THR A 190 -9.43 13.37 26.21
N ASN A 191 -9.29 12.25 26.93
CA ASN A 191 -9.89 10.96 26.55
C ASN A 191 -11.40 11.06 26.31
N SER A 192 -12.11 11.86 27.12
CA SER A 192 -13.54 12.10 26.95
C SER A 192 -13.86 12.82 25.64
N ILE A 193 -13.07 13.82 25.26
CA ILE A 193 -13.22 14.51 23.97
C ILE A 193 -12.91 13.55 22.82
N CYS A 194 -11.89 12.69 22.96
CA CYS A 194 -11.54 11.69 21.95
C CYS A 194 -12.69 10.72 21.66
N ASN A 195 -13.54 10.38 22.65
CA ASN A 195 -14.73 9.56 22.41
C ASN A 195 -15.65 10.16 21.35
N SER A 196 -15.75 11.49 21.29
CA SER A 196 -16.64 12.20 20.37
C SER A 196 -16.22 12.11 18.89
N PHE A 197 -14.99 11.66 18.60
CA PHE A 197 -14.52 11.47 17.23
C PHE A 197 -14.95 10.13 16.61
N PHE A 198 -15.45 9.22 17.44
CA PHE A 198 -15.85 7.89 17.02
C PHE A 198 -17.36 7.72 17.17
N TYR A 199 -17.97 6.88 16.33
CA TYR A 199 -19.40 6.59 16.43
C TYR A 199 -19.69 5.76 17.68
N LYS A 200 -20.49 6.32 18.61
CA LYS A 200 -20.91 5.67 19.87
C LYS A 200 -19.74 4.95 20.58
N CYS A 201 -18.66 5.69 20.81
CA CYS A 201 -17.45 5.17 21.43
C CYS A 201 -17.62 4.92 22.92
N SER A 202 -17.22 3.75 23.41
CA SER A 202 -17.22 3.48 24.86
C SER A 202 -15.98 4.05 25.55
N SER A 203 -14.83 3.99 24.89
CA SER A 203 -13.57 4.55 25.37
C SER A 203 -12.62 4.87 24.22
N ALA A 204 -11.87 5.95 24.39
CA ALA A 204 -10.81 6.37 23.50
C ALA A 204 -9.64 6.91 24.32
N GLU A 205 -8.44 6.68 23.81
CA GLU A 205 -7.18 7.12 24.40
C GLU A 205 -6.27 7.62 23.27
N PHE A 206 -5.28 8.46 23.59
CA PHE A 206 -4.45 9.07 22.56
C PHE A 206 -2.98 9.22 22.96
N ILE A 207 -2.15 9.35 21.94
CA ILE A 207 -0.74 9.79 21.99
C ILE A 207 -0.70 11.16 21.32
N SER A 208 0.00 12.12 21.91
CA SER A 208 0.19 13.45 21.34
C SER A 208 1.63 13.90 21.56
N GLU A 209 2.33 14.28 20.50
CA GLU A 209 3.71 14.77 20.56
C GLU A 209 3.88 15.99 19.67
N THR A 210 4.66 16.96 20.15
CA THR A 210 5.11 18.10 19.33
C THR A 210 6.40 17.70 18.62
N ILE A 211 6.38 17.77 17.30
CA ILE A 211 7.47 17.38 16.42
C ILE A 211 7.92 18.59 15.60
N SER A 212 9.23 18.72 15.38
CA SER A 212 9.76 19.74 14.49
C SER A 212 9.25 19.53 13.06
N ASN A 213 8.74 20.59 12.45
CA ASN A 213 8.26 20.60 11.08
C ASN A 213 9.44 20.30 10.14
N SER A 214 9.46 19.08 9.61
CA SER A 214 10.52 18.56 8.76
C SER A 214 9.96 17.58 7.74
N SER A 215 10.73 17.27 6.70
CA SER A 215 10.35 16.27 5.69
C SER A 215 10.15 14.85 6.28
N SER A 216 10.69 14.59 7.47
CA SER A 216 10.64 13.29 8.17
C SER A 216 9.63 13.24 9.32
N LEU A 217 8.59 14.11 9.33
CA LEU A 217 7.59 14.20 10.41
C LEU A 217 7.10 12.84 10.95
N ILE A 218 6.71 11.92 10.06
CA ILE A 218 6.19 10.60 10.45
C ILE A 218 7.26 9.72 11.07
N GLN A 219 8.48 9.78 10.55
CA GLN A 219 9.61 9.04 11.10
C GLN A 219 9.93 9.54 12.51
N ALA A 220 10.00 10.86 12.71
CA ALA A 220 10.24 11.46 14.02
C ALA A 220 9.12 11.13 15.03
N PHE A 221 7.86 11.12 14.60
CA PHE A 221 6.75 10.71 15.48
C PHE A 221 6.81 9.22 15.84
N ILE A 222 7.15 8.35 14.88
CA ILE A 222 7.38 6.92 15.14
C ILE A 222 8.51 6.72 16.16
N GLU A 223 9.62 7.44 16.03
CA GLU A 223 10.76 7.36 16.96
C GLU A 223 10.36 7.76 18.38
N LYS A 224 9.52 8.81 18.54
CA LYS A 224 8.94 9.17 19.83
C LYS A 224 8.07 8.06 20.42
N ILE A 225 7.27 7.40 19.60
CA ILE A 225 6.46 6.25 20.02
C ILE A 225 7.35 5.07 20.43
N GLN A 226 8.37 4.76 19.65
CA GLN A 226 9.30 3.64 19.95
C GLN A 226 10.11 3.88 21.22
N GLY A 227 10.48 5.13 21.49
CA GLY A 227 11.22 5.52 22.70
C GLY A 227 10.37 5.60 23.97
N ASN A 228 9.05 5.36 23.91
CA ASN A 228 8.14 5.48 25.05
C ASN A 228 7.35 4.17 25.25
N GLU A 229 7.65 3.47 26.34
CA GLU A 229 7.02 2.19 26.66
C GLU A 229 5.50 2.31 26.92
N ASP A 230 5.04 3.41 27.52
CA ASP A 230 3.61 3.63 27.76
C ASP A 230 2.83 3.78 26.45
N TYR A 231 3.42 4.43 25.44
CA TYR A 231 2.84 4.54 24.12
C TYR A 231 2.76 3.19 23.40
N LEU A 232 3.80 2.36 23.51
CA LEU A 232 3.77 1.00 22.98
C LEU A 232 2.74 0.14 23.69
N ASN A 233 2.63 0.24 25.02
CA ASN A 233 1.62 -0.47 25.81
C ASN A 233 0.20 -0.03 25.46
N LEU A 234 0.00 1.26 25.17
CA LEU A 234 -1.28 1.78 24.70
C LEU A 234 -1.69 1.17 23.36
N ILE A 235 -0.79 1.13 22.37
CA ILE A 235 -1.04 0.51 21.05
C ILE A 235 -1.42 -0.97 21.19
N LYS A 236 -0.88 -1.66 22.20
CA LYS A 236 -1.10 -3.09 22.46
C LYS A 236 -2.39 -3.40 23.24
N LYS A 237 -3.20 -2.41 23.63
CA LYS A 237 -4.47 -2.71 24.32
C LYS A 237 -5.44 -3.42 23.36
N GLU A 238 -5.95 -4.58 23.78
CA GLU A 238 -6.82 -5.44 22.95
C GLU A 238 -8.17 -4.79 22.63
N LYS A 239 -8.68 -3.98 23.56
CA LYS A 239 -10.02 -3.39 23.47
C LYS A 239 -10.25 -2.54 22.21
N PHE A 240 -9.20 -1.93 21.66
CA PHE A 240 -9.29 -1.00 20.54
C PHE A 240 -9.62 -1.71 19.23
N SER A 241 -10.50 -1.10 18.44
CA SER A 241 -10.89 -1.57 17.11
C SER A 241 -10.71 -0.52 16.00
N GLU A 242 -10.58 0.76 16.36
CA GLU A 242 -10.36 1.85 15.39
C GLU A 242 -9.20 2.80 15.77
N PHE A 243 -8.60 3.39 14.74
CA PHE A 243 -7.43 4.27 14.80
C PHE A 243 -7.66 5.57 14.02
N ILE A 244 -7.26 6.69 14.61
CA ILE A 244 -7.19 8.02 13.98
C ILE A 244 -5.76 8.53 14.04
N PHE A 245 -5.27 9.08 12.93
CA PHE A 245 -4.09 9.93 12.92
C PHE A 245 -4.47 11.36 12.53
N ALA A 246 -3.95 12.34 13.24
CA ALA A 246 -4.11 13.75 12.91
C ALA A 246 -2.80 14.50 13.11
N LYS A 247 -2.65 15.61 12.38
CA LYS A 247 -1.58 16.58 12.60
C LYS A 247 -2.16 17.99 12.60
N HIS A 248 -1.54 18.88 13.37
CA HIS A 248 -1.88 20.29 13.38
C HIS A 248 -0.60 21.11 13.49
N GLN A 249 -0.46 22.10 12.61
CA GLN A 249 0.67 23.02 12.63
C GLN A 249 0.40 24.11 13.68
N VAL A 250 1.26 24.20 14.69
CA VAL A 250 1.14 25.17 15.79
C VAL A 250 1.96 26.42 15.50
N SER A 251 3.13 26.26 14.88
CA SER A 251 4.01 27.33 14.44
C SER A 251 4.68 26.96 13.12
N GLU A 252 5.53 27.82 12.55
CA GLU A 252 6.30 27.50 11.34
C GLU A 252 7.15 26.22 11.51
N ASN A 253 7.67 26.01 12.73
CA ASN A 253 8.63 24.95 13.04
C ASN A 253 8.05 23.80 13.85
N GLU A 254 6.80 23.88 14.30
CA GLU A 254 6.22 22.88 15.21
C GLU A 254 4.87 22.36 14.70
N ILE A 255 4.78 21.03 14.68
CA ILE A 255 3.57 20.29 14.34
C ILE A 255 3.25 19.36 15.50
N ILE A 256 2.03 19.40 16.00
CA ILE A 256 1.53 18.38 16.92
C ILE A 256 1.01 17.20 16.09
N CYS A 257 1.54 16.01 16.35
CA CYS A 257 1.06 14.74 15.82
C CYS A 257 0.26 13.99 16.87
N ILE A 258 -0.88 13.44 16.47
CA ILE A 258 -1.82 12.77 17.37
C ILE A 258 -2.23 11.42 16.78
N ALA A 259 -2.15 10.39 17.62
CA ALA A 259 -2.65 9.05 17.35
C ALA A 259 -3.75 8.72 18.38
N ILE A 260 -4.98 8.47 17.94
CA ILE A 260 -6.13 8.19 18.81
C ILE A 260 -6.64 6.77 18.55
N PHE A 261 -6.88 6.02 19.63
CA PHE A 261 -7.33 4.64 19.62
C PHE A 261 -8.71 4.58 20.25
N GLY A 262 -9.67 3.97 19.55
CA GLY A 262 -11.07 3.98 19.94
C GLY A 262 -11.69 2.58 20.02
N THR A 263 -12.79 2.51 20.77
CA THR A 263 -13.69 1.35 20.89
C THR A 263 -15.11 1.71 20.41
N PRO A 264 -15.28 2.11 19.13
CA PRO A 264 -16.59 2.46 18.58
C PRO A 264 -17.53 1.25 18.55
N LEU A 265 -18.82 1.54 18.63
CA LEU A 265 -19.83 0.58 18.25
C LEU A 265 -19.86 0.47 16.72
N HIS A 266 -19.71 -0.73 16.18
CA HIS A 266 -19.84 -0.93 14.73
C HIS A 266 -21.31 -0.81 14.31
N SER A 267 -21.63 0.24 13.55
CA SER A 267 -22.96 0.34 12.95
C SER A 267 -23.10 -0.72 11.85
N SER A 268 -24.16 -1.52 11.91
CA SER A 268 -24.47 -2.46 10.84
C SER A 268 -24.89 -1.67 9.59
N LYS A 269 -24.06 -1.73 8.54
CA LYS A 269 -24.42 -1.13 7.25
C LYS A 269 -25.50 -1.98 6.60
N ILE A 270 -26.61 -1.35 6.23
CA ILE A 270 -27.72 -2.03 5.56
C ILE A 270 -27.35 -2.23 4.09
N ILE A 271 -27.27 -3.49 3.67
CA ILE A 271 -27.00 -3.87 2.28
C ILE A 271 -28.35 -4.08 1.58
N PRO A 272 -28.60 -3.46 0.41
CA PRO A 272 -29.81 -3.74 -0.36
C PRO A 272 -29.87 -5.21 -0.81
N LYS A 273 -31.07 -5.81 -0.84
CA LYS A 273 -31.26 -7.23 -1.23
C LYS A 273 -30.61 -7.59 -2.56
N ILE A 274 -30.63 -6.69 -3.54
CA ILE A 274 -29.99 -6.88 -4.84
C ILE A 274 -28.46 -7.10 -4.74
N HIS A 275 -27.82 -6.63 -3.68
CA HIS A 275 -26.37 -6.74 -3.49
C HIS A 275 -25.94 -7.79 -2.46
N PHE A 276 -26.86 -8.64 -1.96
CA PHE A 276 -26.55 -9.65 -0.94
C PHE A 276 -25.46 -10.64 -1.35
N ASN A 277 -25.30 -10.93 -2.64
CA ASN A 277 -24.24 -11.80 -3.14
C ASN A 277 -22.87 -11.11 -3.23
N TYR A 278 -22.80 -9.79 -3.05
CA TYR A 278 -21.57 -9.00 -3.17
C TYR A 278 -21.45 -7.95 -2.06
N PRO A 279 -21.49 -8.35 -0.78
CA PRO A 279 -21.54 -7.41 0.34
C PRO A 279 -20.30 -6.51 0.39
N SER A 280 -19.09 -7.08 0.30
CA SER A 280 -17.83 -6.32 0.30
C SER A 280 -17.74 -5.35 -0.88
N ALA A 281 -18.27 -5.74 -2.05
CA ALA A 281 -18.29 -4.88 -3.23
C ALA A 281 -19.22 -3.68 -3.04
N TYR A 282 -20.40 -3.90 -2.44
CA TYR A 282 -21.32 -2.82 -2.12
C TYR A 282 -20.74 -1.86 -1.08
N LEU A 283 -20.15 -2.39 0.00
CA LEU A 283 -19.54 -1.55 1.04
C LEU A 283 -18.34 -0.73 0.50
N CYS A 284 -17.53 -1.34 -0.37
CA CYS A 284 -16.43 -0.65 -1.04
C CYS A 284 -16.97 0.44 -1.98
N LEU A 285 -18.02 0.13 -2.75
CA LEU A 285 -18.67 1.08 -3.63
C LEU A 285 -19.23 2.30 -2.88
N GLN A 286 -19.80 2.12 -1.69
CA GLN A 286 -20.27 3.25 -0.86
C GLN A 286 -19.13 4.23 -0.58
N ILE A 287 -18.02 3.72 -0.04
CA ILE A 287 -16.84 4.53 0.33
C ILE A 287 -16.26 5.24 -0.91
N VAL A 288 -16.16 4.54 -2.04
CA VAL A 288 -15.67 5.11 -3.31
C VAL A 288 -16.63 6.19 -3.84
N ASN A 289 -17.94 5.96 -3.77
CA ASN A 289 -18.92 6.91 -4.27
C ASN A 289 -19.02 8.15 -3.39
N ASP A 290 -18.89 8.02 -2.07
CA ASP A 290 -18.82 9.19 -1.20
C ASP A 290 -17.63 10.09 -1.58
N TYR A 291 -16.46 9.47 -1.84
CA TYR A 291 -15.29 10.19 -2.33
C TYR A 291 -15.55 10.89 -3.68
N ARG A 292 -16.22 10.21 -4.63
CA ARG A 292 -16.61 10.78 -5.93
C ARG A 292 -17.57 11.95 -5.81
N ILE A 293 -18.60 11.84 -4.96
CA ILE A 293 -19.62 12.87 -4.73
C ILE A 293 -18.97 14.15 -4.20
N VAL A 294 -18.01 14.02 -3.28
CA VAL A 294 -17.24 15.15 -2.74
C VAL A 294 -16.44 15.88 -3.84
N HIS A 295 -16.04 15.16 -4.88
CA HIS A 295 -15.42 15.70 -6.09
C HIS A 295 -16.43 16.11 -7.19
N SER A 296 -17.72 16.22 -6.87
CA SER A 296 -18.79 16.57 -7.82
C SER A 296 -18.92 15.59 -9.00
N LEU A 297 -18.54 14.32 -8.81
CA LEU A 297 -18.66 13.28 -9.83
C LEU A 297 -19.87 12.39 -9.60
N VAL A 298 -20.41 11.85 -10.70
CA VAL A 298 -21.52 10.92 -10.68
C VAL A 298 -21.10 9.62 -9.96
N PRO A 299 -21.89 9.08 -9.01
CA PRO A 299 -21.61 7.80 -8.38
C PRO A 299 -21.47 6.67 -9.42
N PHE A 300 -20.55 5.74 -9.18
CA PHE A 300 -20.49 4.50 -9.95
C PHE A 300 -21.68 3.59 -9.62
N GLU A 301 -22.09 2.80 -10.61
CA GLU A 301 -23.04 1.70 -10.46
C GLU A 301 -22.31 0.35 -10.29
N LEU A 302 -22.84 -0.53 -9.42
CA LEU A 302 -22.24 -1.84 -9.20
C LEU A 302 -22.55 -2.81 -10.35
N SER A 303 -21.53 -3.30 -11.04
CA SER A 303 -21.64 -4.36 -12.05
C SER A 303 -21.45 -5.72 -11.37
N HIS A 304 -22.54 -6.47 -11.13
CA HIS A 304 -22.46 -7.83 -10.58
C HIS A 304 -21.64 -8.78 -11.46
N GLN A 305 -21.71 -8.63 -12.78
CA GLN A 305 -20.90 -9.41 -13.72
C GLN A 305 -19.40 -9.19 -13.50
N TRP A 306 -19.00 -7.94 -13.24
CA TRP A 306 -17.61 -7.62 -12.92
C TRP A 306 -17.26 -8.03 -11.49
N CYS A 307 -18.17 -7.93 -10.52
CA CYS A 307 -17.95 -8.46 -9.18
C CYS A 307 -17.66 -9.97 -9.22
N LYS A 308 -18.45 -10.74 -9.99
CA LYS A 308 -18.20 -12.18 -10.22
C LYS A 308 -16.84 -12.47 -10.87
N ALA A 309 -16.40 -11.61 -11.79
CA ALA A 309 -15.08 -11.76 -12.42
C ALA A 309 -13.94 -11.42 -11.44
N ALA A 310 -14.12 -10.36 -10.65
CA ALA A 310 -13.20 -9.95 -9.60
C ALA A 310 -13.06 -11.03 -8.51
N ASP A 311 -14.16 -11.67 -8.14
CA ASP A 311 -14.23 -12.70 -7.08
C ASP A 311 -13.41 -13.94 -7.44
N LYS A 312 -13.67 -14.51 -8.61
CA LYS A 312 -12.85 -15.61 -9.17
C LYS A 312 -11.37 -15.27 -9.27
N HIS A 313 -11.07 -13.98 -9.48
CA HIS A 313 -9.69 -13.52 -9.61
C HIS A 313 -9.00 -13.34 -8.26
N SER A 314 -9.67 -12.76 -7.25
CA SER A 314 -9.14 -12.66 -5.89
C SER A 314 -8.91 -14.02 -5.26
N GLU A 315 -9.83 -14.98 -5.44
CA GLU A 315 -9.66 -16.36 -4.97
C GLU A 315 -8.45 -17.03 -5.63
N LYS A 316 -8.28 -16.84 -6.94
CA LYS A 316 -7.12 -17.38 -7.65
C LYS A 316 -5.82 -16.78 -7.11
N MET A 317 -5.76 -15.47 -6.91
CA MET A 317 -4.57 -14.82 -6.35
C MET A 317 -4.25 -15.38 -4.96
N MET A 318 -5.27 -15.52 -4.11
CA MET A 318 -5.16 -16.09 -2.77
C MET A 318 -4.57 -17.51 -2.80
N SER A 319 -5.03 -18.36 -3.72
CA SER A 319 -4.51 -19.72 -3.89
C SER A 319 -3.08 -19.78 -4.44
N SER A 320 -2.60 -18.70 -5.07
CA SER A 320 -1.30 -18.66 -5.76
C SER A 320 -0.15 -18.12 -4.90
N LYS A 321 -0.24 -18.26 -3.57
CA LYS A 321 0.83 -17.89 -2.61
C LYS A 321 1.38 -16.46 -2.80
N GLY A 322 0.50 -15.46 -2.91
CA GLY A 322 0.89 -14.04 -2.98
C GLY A 322 1.18 -13.51 -4.38
N GLU A 323 1.05 -14.34 -5.43
CA GLU A 323 1.36 -13.90 -6.78
C GLU A 323 0.23 -13.08 -7.45
N ILE A 324 0.37 -11.74 -7.46
CA ILE A 324 -0.59 -10.79 -8.05
C ILE A 324 -0.40 -10.69 -9.58
N GLU A 325 -1.49 -10.79 -10.35
CA GLU A 325 -1.48 -10.70 -11.82
C GLU A 325 -2.77 -10.03 -12.30
N ILE A 326 -2.73 -9.19 -13.35
CA ILE A 326 -3.93 -8.45 -13.81
C ILE A 326 -4.24 -8.72 -15.29
N ARG A 327 -3.26 -9.13 -16.10
CA ARG A 327 -3.45 -9.26 -17.55
C ARG A 327 -4.45 -10.37 -17.89
N SER A 328 -4.49 -11.47 -17.13
CA SER A 328 -5.40 -12.57 -17.40
C SER A 328 -6.87 -12.19 -17.19
N ILE A 329 -7.19 -11.39 -16.16
CA ILE A 329 -8.56 -10.90 -15.96
C ILE A 329 -8.92 -9.86 -17.03
N SER A 330 -8.06 -8.90 -17.33
CA SER A 330 -8.30 -7.90 -18.37
C SER A 330 -8.56 -8.56 -19.73
N LYS A 331 -7.70 -9.51 -20.12
CA LYS A 331 -7.85 -10.26 -21.38
C LYS A 331 -9.16 -11.04 -21.42
N LYS A 332 -9.52 -11.76 -20.34
CA LYS A 332 -10.76 -12.52 -20.26
C LYS A 332 -12.01 -11.64 -20.31
N LEU A 333 -11.96 -10.45 -19.71
CA LEU A 333 -13.06 -9.49 -19.76
C LEU A 333 -13.21 -8.91 -21.16
N LEU A 334 -12.12 -8.43 -21.78
CA LEU A 334 -12.16 -7.88 -23.14
C LEU A 334 -12.54 -8.93 -24.20
N GLN A 335 -12.19 -10.21 -24.00
CA GLN A 335 -12.65 -11.29 -24.89
C GLN A 335 -14.16 -11.53 -24.79
N LYS A 336 -14.74 -11.38 -23.59
CA LYS A 336 -16.17 -11.62 -23.35
C LYS A 336 -17.03 -10.38 -23.59
N LEU A 337 -16.45 -9.21 -23.42
CA LEU A 337 -17.09 -7.89 -23.46
C LEU A 337 -16.17 -6.93 -24.22
N PRO A 338 -15.95 -7.15 -25.53
CA PRO A 338 -14.98 -6.38 -26.32
C PRO A 338 -15.34 -4.91 -26.46
N GLU A 339 -16.63 -4.59 -26.28
CA GLU A 339 -17.13 -3.23 -26.36
C GLU A 339 -16.99 -2.44 -25.06
N ASP A 340 -16.83 -3.11 -23.92
CA ASP A 340 -16.72 -2.46 -22.62
C ASP A 340 -15.34 -1.82 -22.48
N ASN A 341 -15.29 -0.58 -21.97
CA ASN A 341 -14.04 0.01 -21.51
C ASN A 341 -13.76 -0.50 -20.09
N VAL A 342 -12.71 -1.30 -19.92
CA VAL A 342 -12.40 -2.00 -18.67
C VAL A 342 -10.99 -1.69 -18.20
N HIS A 343 -10.87 -1.25 -16.95
CA HIS A 343 -9.60 -1.10 -16.25
C HIS A 343 -9.59 -1.96 -14.99
N CYS A 344 -8.74 -3.00 -14.98
CA CYS A 344 -8.55 -3.88 -13.84
C CYS A 344 -7.34 -3.44 -13.00
N ALA A 345 -7.46 -3.58 -11.69
CA ALA A 345 -6.37 -3.43 -10.73
C ALA A 345 -6.47 -4.54 -9.68
N ALA A 346 -5.33 -4.97 -9.16
CA ALA A 346 -5.27 -5.95 -8.07
C ALA A 346 -4.15 -5.57 -7.09
N CYS A 347 -4.37 -5.89 -5.83
CA CYS A 347 -3.42 -5.66 -4.75
C CYS A 347 -3.64 -6.66 -3.62
N VAL A 348 -2.65 -6.77 -2.74
CA VAL A 348 -2.77 -7.48 -1.46
C VAL A 348 -2.52 -6.45 -0.36
N ILE A 349 -3.33 -6.48 0.68
CA ILE A 349 -3.14 -5.66 1.88
C ILE A 349 -3.26 -6.54 3.13
N PRO A 350 -2.70 -6.13 4.28
CA PRO A 350 -3.02 -6.74 5.56
C PRO A 350 -4.52 -6.70 5.83
N ASN A 351 -5.05 -7.73 6.47
CA ASN A 351 -6.41 -7.76 6.96
C ASN A 351 -6.52 -6.94 8.26
N SER A 352 -7.63 -6.25 8.44
CA SER A 352 -7.94 -5.47 9.64
C SER A 352 -9.43 -5.57 9.95
N VAL A 353 -9.88 -4.92 11.03
CA VAL A 353 -11.32 -4.87 11.36
C VAL A 353 -12.18 -4.36 10.18
N ASP A 354 -11.67 -3.41 9.38
CA ASP A 354 -12.30 -2.94 8.15
C ASP A 354 -11.21 -2.53 7.13
N PRO A 355 -10.79 -3.47 6.24
CA PRO A 355 -9.71 -3.21 5.29
C PRO A 355 -10.11 -2.25 4.16
N LEU A 356 -11.41 -1.96 3.98
CA LEU A 356 -11.89 -1.13 2.86
C LEU A 356 -11.44 0.34 2.99
N LYS A 357 -11.32 0.84 4.22
CA LYS A 357 -10.86 2.22 4.48
C LYS A 357 -9.37 2.38 4.19
N GLU A 358 -8.55 1.37 4.49
CA GLU A 358 -7.14 1.35 4.08
C GLU A 358 -7.01 1.28 2.55
N LEU A 359 -7.83 0.45 1.88
CA LEU A 359 -7.85 0.38 0.41
C LEU A 359 -8.15 1.74 -0.21
N LEU A 360 -9.14 2.47 0.31
CA LEU A 360 -9.43 3.81 -0.19
C LEU A 360 -8.20 4.72 -0.03
N LEU A 361 -7.61 4.82 1.17
CA LEU A 361 -6.41 5.65 1.39
C LEU A 361 -5.28 5.29 0.42
N MET A 362 -4.97 4.00 0.28
CA MET A 362 -3.96 3.53 -0.65
C MET A 362 -4.27 3.95 -2.10
N TRP A 363 -5.53 3.84 -2.53
CA TRP A 363 -5.94 4.22 -3.88
C TRP A 363 -5.88 5.72 -4.13
N ILE A 364 -6.30 6.55 -3.17
CA ILE A 364 -6.28 8.02 -3.33
C ILE A 364 -4.88 8.61 -3.11
N SER A 365 -3.99 7.88 -2.41
CA SER A 365 -2.56 8.18 -2.29
C SER A 365 -1.77 7.93 -3.56
N ASN A 366 -2.24 7.05 -4.44
CA ASN A 366 -1.58 6.75 -5.71
C ASN A 366 -2.19 7.58 -6.85
N PRO A 367 -1.43 8.50 -7.51
CA PRO A 367 -1.98 9.41 -8.52
C PRO A 367 -2.70 8.71 -9.68
N LYS A 368 -2.11 7.62 -10.20
CA LYS A 368 -2.73 6.84 -11.30
C LYS A 368 -4.06 6.22 -10.86
N THR A 369 -4.11 5.73 -9.63
CA THR A 369 -5.30 5.07 -9.08
C THR A 369 -6.38 6.09 -8.71
N LYS A 370 -6.01 7.23 -8.11
CA LYS A 370 -6.88 8.38 -7.85
C LYS A 370 -7.53 8.87 -9.14
N ALA A 371 -6.74 9.09 -10.19
CA ALA A 371 -7.25 9.51 -11.51
C ALA A 371 -8.29 8.54 -12.09
N ARG A 372 -8.14 7.22 -11.85
CA ARG A 372 -9.13 6.22 -12.27
C ARG A 372 -10.42 6.30 -11.43
N LEU A 373 -10.30 6.49 -10.12
CA LEU A 373 -11.46 6.69 -9.23
C LEU A 373 -12.23 7.98 -9.57
N LEU A 374 -11.55 9.01 -10.06
CA LEU A 374 -12.12 10.30 -10.45
C LEU A 374 -12.37 10.44 -11.97
N SER A 375 -12.41 9.33 -12.69
CA SER A 375 -12.68 9.35 -14.13
C SER A 375 -14.18 9.38 -14.46
N GLU A 376 -14.49 9.63 -15.74
CA GLU A 376 -15.83 9.55 -16.36
C GLU A 376 -16.37 8.11 -16.48
N ALA A 377 -15.68 7.12 -15.89
CA ALA A 377 -16.21 5.77 -15.80
C ALA A 377 -17.55 5.76 -15.04
N LYS A 378 -18.39 4.77 -15.34
CA LYS A 378 -19.76 4.68 -14.78
C LYS A 378 -19.99 3.46 -13.91
N HIS A 379 -19.16 2.44 -14.04
CA HIS A 379 -19.39 1.15 -13.44
C HIS A 379 -18.19 0.69 -12.59
N PHE A 380 -18.51 -0.05 -11.55
CA PHE A 380 -17.57 -0.57 -10.57
C PHE A 380 -17.79 -2.08 -10.36
N GLY A 381 -16.71 -2.83 -10.32
CA GLY A 381 -16.68 -4.23 -9.89
C GLY A 381 -15.59 -4.41 -8.84
N PHE A 382 -15.88 -5.20 -7.81
CA PHE A 382 -14.94 -5.40 -6.72
C PHE A 382 -15.14 -6.77 -6.09
N ALA A 383 -14.04 -7.35 -5.62
CA ALA A 383 -14.06 -8.49 -4.72
C ALA A 383 -12.80 -8.50 -3.84
N MET A 384 -12.92 -9.20 -2.72
CA MET A 384 -11.85 -9.37 -1.74
C MET A 384 -11.94 -10.80 -1.18
N SER A 385 -10.81 -11.51 -1.17
CA SER A 385 -10.69 -12.85 -0.59
C SER A 385 -9.66 -12.81 0.55
N ILE A 386 -9.97 -13.41 1.70
CA ILE A 386 -9.16 -13.33 2.92
C ILE A 386 -8.42 -14.64 3.14
N LEU A 387 -7.10 -14.57 3.35
CA LEU A 387 -6.25 -15.72 3.67
C LEU A 387 -5.83 -15.69 5.14
N ASN A 388 -6.20 -16.73 5.88
CA ASN A 388 -5.80 -16.99 7.27
C ASN A 388 -6.01 -15.78 8.21
N ASP A 389 -7.07 -15.00 7.96
CA ASP A 389 -7.37 -13.73 8.66
C ASP A 389 -6.25 -12.68 8.66
N LYS A 390 -5.21 -12.88 7.84
CA LYS A 390 -4.02 -12.02 7.78
C LYS A 390 -3.96 -11.15 6.55
N PHE A 391 -4.43 -11.64 5.39
CA PHE A 391 -4.24 -10.95 4.11
C PHE A 391 -5.52 -10.88 3.30
N CYS A 392 -5.74 -9.72 2.69
CA CYS A 392 -6.84 -9.46 1.78
C CYS A 392 -6.33 -9.36 0.34
N TYR A 393 -6.72 -10.32 -0.50
CA TYR A 393 -6.48 -10.32 -1.94
C TYR A 393 -7.61 -9.58 -2.63
N VAL A 394 -7.30 -8.46 -3.26
CA VAL A 394 -8.29 -7.51 -3.75
C VAL A 394 -8.22 -7.39 -5.26
N THR A 395 -9.36 -7.48 -5.92
CA THR A 395 -9.51 -7.18 -7.34
C THR A 395 -10.54 -6.08 -7.53
N ARG A 396 -10.17 -5.04 -8.28
CA ARG A 396 -11.03 -3.91 -8.62
C ARG A 396 -11.12 -3.75 -10.13
N ILE A 397 -12.31 -3.45 -10.61
CA ILE A 397 -12.62 -3.20 -12.01
C ILE A 397 -13.38 -1.87 -12.09
N ILE A 398 -12.88 -0.93 -12.89
CA ILE A 398 -13.53 0.35 -13.16
C ILE A 398 -13.68 0.49 -14.66
N GLY A 399 -14.81 1.02 -15.11
CA GLY A 399 -15.04 1.15 -16.54
C GLY A 399 -16.42 1.67 -16.93
N THR A 400 -16.71 1.58 -18.21
CA THR A 400 -18.02 1.92 -18.77
C THR A 400 -18.50 0.79 -19.65
N LYS A 401 -19.66 0.21 -19.29
CA LYS A 401 -20.34 -0.81 -20.08
C LYS A 401 -21.10 -0.16 -21.22
N LYS A 402 -21.03 -0.72 -22.43
CA LYS A 402 -21.81 -0.20 -23.57
C LYS A 402 -23.23 -0.71 -23.61
N THR A 403 -23.46 -1.95 -23.15
CA THR A 403 -24.80 -2.51 -23.01
C THR A 403 -25.52 -1.86 -21.83
N LYS A 404 -26.80 -1.49 -22.01
CA LYS A 404 -27.64 -0.93 -20.94
C LYS A 404 -27.64 -1.89 -19.75
N VAL A 405 -27.07 -1.47 -18.63
CA VAL A 405 -27.22 -2.16 -17.35
C VAL A 405 -28.63 -1.91 -16.84
N PHE A 406 -29.22 -2.92 -16.20
CA PHE A 406 -30.55 -2.84 -15.60
C PHE A 406 -30.58 -1.69 -14.58
N GLN A 407 -31.21 -0.57 -14.92
CA GLN A 407 -31.43 0.57 -14.02
C GLN A 407 -32.50 0.19 -13.00
N GLY A 408 -32.09 -0.45 -11.91
CA GLY A 408 -33.00 -0.91 -10.86
C GLY A 408 -32.60 -0.56 -9.43
N SER A 409 -31.38 -0.07 -9.19
CA SER A 409 -30.94 0.24 -7.84
C SER A 409 -31.32 1.67 -7.46
N LYS A 410 -32.05 1.83 -6.34
CA LYS A 410 -32.15 3.11 -5.62
C LYS A 410 -30.75 3.71 -5.45
N ALA A 411 -30.67 5.04 -5.46
CA ALA A 411 -29.43 5.77 -5.20
C ALA A 411 -28.74 5.21 -3.95
N ILE A 412 -27.45 4.89 -4.09
CA ILE A 412 -26.63 4.39 -2.98
C ILE A 412 -26.65 5.46 -1.89
N ARG A 413 -27.03 5.06 -0.67
CA ARG A 413 -27.08 5.99 0.46
C ARG A 413 -25.65 6.44 0.76
N SER A 414 -25.41 7.74 0.59
CA SER A 414 -24.13 8.37 0.93
C SER A 414 -23.90 8.39 2.44
N ASP A 415 -22.64 8.41 2.84
CA ASP A 415 -22.28 8.67 4.23
C ASP A 415 -22.75 10.09 4.63
N PRO A 416 -23.54 10.24 5.70
CA PRO A 416 -23.93 11.56 6.21
C PRO A 416 -22.72 12.44 6.59
N ASN A 417 -21.55 11.84 6.85
CA ASN A 417 -20.31 12.53 7.17
C ASN A 417 -19.39 12.72 5.94
N TYR A 418 -19.95 12.99 4.76
CA TYR A 418 -19.18 13.14 3.51
C TYR A 418 -18.03 14.16 3.60
N ILE A 419 -18.11 15.15 4.51
CA ILE A 419 -17.04 16.11 4.79
C ILE A 419 -15.71 15.44 5.14
N GLN A 420 -15.74 14.18 5.58
CA GLN A 420 -14.54 13.42 5.89
C GLN A 420 -13.59 13.25 4.72
N TYR A 421 -14.14 13.15 3.52
CA TYR A 421 -13.37 12.99 2.31
C TYR A 421 -12.76 14.32 1.84
N MET A 422 -13.35 15.46 2.18
CA MET A 422 -12.77 16.79 1.88
C MET A 422 -11.43 17.00 2.60
N THR A 423 -11.30 16.51 3.82
CA THR A 423 -10.04 16.60 4.56
C THR A 423 -8.92 15.78 3.90
N LEU A 424 -9.26 14.67 3.25
CA LEU A 424 -8.30 13.83 2.53
C LEU A 424 -7.86 14.42 1.19
N THR A 425 -8.63 15.38 0.66
CA THR A 425 -8.40 16.00 -0.65
C THR A 425 -7.69 17.35 -0.57
N SER A 426 -7.70 18.01 0.59
CA SER A 426 -7.16 19.37 0.74
C SER A 426 -5.62 19.46 0.67
N GLU A 427 -4.90 18.37 0.88
CA GLU A 427 -3.44 18.30 0.71
C GLU A 427 -3.10 17.63 -0.63
N GLU A 428 -3.33 18.37 -1.71
CA GLU A 428 -2.86 17.95 -3.02
C GLU A 428 -1.35 18.14 -3.05
N ALA A 429 -0.61 17.02 -2.96
CA ALA A 429 0.78 17.02 -3.33
C ALA A 429 0.85 17.45 -4.80
N GLU A 430 1.56 18.55 -5.03
CA GLU A 430 2.00 19.01 -6.34
C GLU A 430 2.67 17.84 -7.10
N SER A 431 2.72 18.00 -8.42
CA SER A 431 3.30 17.08 -9.40
C SER A 431 4.52 16.30 -8.91
N PRO A 432 4.81 15.10 -9.47
CA PRO A 432 6.06 14.41 -9.16
C PRO A 432 7.22 15.33 -9.51
N ASP A 433 7.81 15.97 -8.50
CA ASP A 433 9.01 16.77 -8.66
C ASP A 433 10.07 15.84 -9.23
N ASN A 434 10.65 16.28 -10.34
CA ASN A 434 11.80 15.65 -10.97
C ASN A 434 12.98 15.76 -10.00
N ALA A 435 13.07 14.84 -9.04
CA ALA A 435 14.26 14.71 -8.23
C ALA A 435 15.42 14.33 -9.15
N THR A 436 16.33 15.28 -9.34
CA THR A 436 17.60 15.11 -10.03
C THR A 436 18.39 13.98 -9.36
N VAL A 437 18.83 13.07 -10.22
CA VAL A 437 19.56 11.85 -9.91
C VAL A 437 21.00 12.19 -9.54
N ASP A 438 21.40 11.89 -8.31
CA ASP A 438 22.82 11.69 -8.00
C ASP A 438 23.11 10.18 -8.01
N ALA A 439 23.41 9.65 -9.19
CA ALA A 439 23.76 8.25 -9.43
C ALA A 439 25.23 7.96 -9.05
N GLN A 440 25.62 8.29 -7.82
CA GLN A 440 26.88 7.86 -7.23
C GLN A 440 26.72 7.29 -5.82
N LEU A 441 25.70 6.47 -5.59
CA LEU A 441 25.68 5.58 -4.43
C LEU A 441 26.44 4.30 -4.78
N SER A 442 27.52 4.02 -4.05
CA SER A 442 28.31 2.80 -4.25
C SER A 442 27.44 1.55 -4.04
N PHE A 443 27.50 0.58 -4.95
CA PHE A 443 26.83 -0.73 -4.80
C PHE A 443 27.41 -1.61 -3.68
N ARG A 444 28.40 -1.09 -2.93
CA ARG A 444 29.01 -1.80 -1.81
C ARG A 444 28.04 -1.89 -0.64
N LEU A 445 27.52 -3.09 -0.42
CA LEU A 445 26.93 -3.54 0.83
C LEU A 445 28.10 -3.69 1.82
N THR A 446 28.21 -2.81 2.81
CA THR A 446 29.25 -2.94 3.83
C THR A 446 28.78 -3.87 4.94
N GLY A 447 29.41 -5.04 5.03
CA GLY A 447 29.47 -5.90 6.23
C GLY A 447 28.22 -6.70 6.52
#